data_AF-A0A1B6F0L9-F1
#
_entry.id   AF-A0A1B6F0L9-F1
#
_cell.length_a   1.000
_cell.length_b   1.000
_cell.length_c   1.000
_cell.angle_alpha   90.00
_cell.angle_beta   90.00
_cell.angle_gamma   90.00
#
_symmetry.space_group_name_H-M   'P 1'
#
loop_
_entity.id
_entity.type
_entity.pdbx_description
1 polymer ?
#
loop_
_entity_poly.entity_id
_entity_poly.type
_entity_poly.pdbx_seq_one_letter_code
_entity_poly.pdbx_strand_id
1 'polypeptide(L)'
;GYVVLFSSAFPLAALCALINNLVEIRSDAFKLCFIFQRPFGQRVPNIGTWQNAMEAMGLIAVLVNCALIGLSGPVHRMFPEMSTTQTILLIVALEHTMLILRLLVTCAIP
;
A
#
# COMPACT_ATOMS: atom_id res chain seq x y z
N GLY A 1 3.10 4.35 2.04
CA GLY A 1 1.86 5.11 2.27
C GLY A 1 1.19 5.49 0.97
N TYR A 2 1.65 6.57 0.34
CA TYR A 2 1.05 7.15 -0.85
C TYR A 2 0.74 6.14 -1.96
N VAL A 3 1.71 5.29 -2.31
CA VAL A 3 1.54 4.28 -3.37
C VAL A 3 0.43 3.29 -3.02
N VAL A 4 0.47 2.69 -1.84
CA VAL A 4 -0.45 1.60 -1.47
C VAL A 4 -1.86 2.10 -1.12
N LEU A 5 -2.00 3.27 -0.49
CA LEU A 5 -3.31 3.77 -0.06
C LEU A 5 -4.12 4.36 -1.21
N PHE A 6 -3.46 4.95 -2.21
CA PHE A 6 -4.12 5.73 -3.26
C PHE A 6 -3.82 5.19 -4.67
N SER A 7 -3.43 3.91 -4.79
CA SER A 7 -3.09 3.30 -6.08
C SER A 7 -4.21 3.37 -7.10
N SER A 8 -5.47 3.22 -6.68
CA SER A 8 -6.62 3.31 -7.59
C SER A 8 -6.86 4.74 -8.10
N ALA A 9 -6.50 5.76 -7.32
CA ALA A 9 -6.65 7.16 -7.71
C ALA A 9 -5.49 7.66 -8.57
N PHE A 10 -4.26 7.24 -8.27
CA PHE A 10 -3.07 7.64 -9.02
C PHE A 10 -2.11 6.46 -9.25
N PRO A 11 -2.34 5.64 -10.30
CA PRO A 11 -1.52 4.45 -10.57
C PRO A 11 -0.04 4.75 -10.83
N LEU A 12 0.27 5.94 -11.38
CA LEU A 12 1.64 6.35 -11.70
C LEU A 12 2.49 6.65 -10.45
N ALA A 13 1.88 6.73 -9.26
CA ALA A 13 2.59 6.91 -7.99
C ALA A 13 3.69 5.86 -7.79
N ALA A 14 3.44 4.60 -8.19
CA ALA A 14 4.39 3.51 -8.06
C ALA A 14 5.65 3.75 -8.91
N LEU A 15 5.49 4.28 -10.13
CA LEU A 15 6.62 4.62 -11.00
C LEU A 15 7.44 5.78 -10.43
N CYS A 16 6.76 6.83 -9.94
CA CYS A 16 7.43 7.94 -9.26
C CYS A 16 8.22 7.46 -8.04
N ALA A 17 7.64 6.57 -7.23
CA ALA A 17 8.31 5.98 -6.07
C ALA A 17 9.51 5.11 -6.48
N LEU A 18 9.40 4.34 -7.57
CA LEU A 18 10.52 3.55 -8.10
C LEU A 18 11.69 4.44 -8.50
N ILE A 19 11.42 5.48 -9.30
CA ILE A 19 12.45 6.45 -9.73
C ILE A 19 13.07 7.12 -8.50
N ASN A 20 12.25 7.56 -7.54
CA ASN A 20 12.72 8.14 -6.29
C ASN A 20 13.65 7.18 -5.54
N ASN A 21 13.26 5.93 -5.37
CA ASN A 21 14.05 4.94 -4.63
C ASN A 21 15.38 4.61 -5.32
N LEU A 22 15.45 4.63 -6.65
CA LEU A 22 16.71 4.47 -7.39
C LEU A 22 17.69 5.61 -7.10
N VAL A 23 17.18 6.85 -7.02
CA VAL A 23 17.97 8.02 -6.62
C VAL A 23 18.34 7.94 -5.14
N GLU A 24 17.39 7.53 -4.28
CA GLU A 24 17.56 7.50 -2.83
C GLU A 24 18.68 6.55 -2.39
N ILE A 25 18.85 5.41 -3.06
CA ILE A 25 19.96 4.48 -2.79
C ILE A 25 21.32 5.20 -2.88
N ARG A 26 21.49 6.07 -3.89
CA ARG A 26 22.74 6.83 -4.07
C ARG A 26 22.82 8.03 -3.13
N SER A 27 21.71 8.70 -2.87
CA SER A 27 21.69 9.84 -1.96
C SER A 27 21.97 9.41 -0.52
N ASP A 28 21.42 8.29 -0.05
CA ASP A 28 21.66 7.74 1.29
C ASP A 28 23.10 7.24 1.45
N ALA A 29 23.66 6.59 0.42
CA ALA A 29 25.07 6.22 0.42
C ALA A 29 25.97 7.46 0.54
N PHE A 30 25.66 8.54 -0.19
CA PHE A 30 26.40 9.80 -0.08
C PHE A 30 26.29 10.42 1.31
N LYS A 31 25.09 10.46 1.91
CA LYS A 31 24.86 10.94 3.28
C LYS A 31 25.74 10.20 4.29
N LEU A 32 25.81 8.86 4.20
CA LEU A 32 26.59 8.04 5.12
C LEU A 32 28.11 8.16 4.91
N CYS A 33 28.58 8.38 3.69
CA CYS A 33 30.01 8.43 3.38
C CYS A 33 30.63 9.82 3.57
N PHE A 34 29.89 10.89 3.30
CA PHE A 34 30.45 12.25 3.20
C PHE A 34 29.81 13.28 4.13
N ILE A 35 28.63 13.00 4.71
CA ILE A 35 27.91 13.99 5.54
C ILE A 35 27.97 13.62 7.03
N PHE A 36 27.69 12.37 7.38
CA PHE A 36 27.59 11.95 8.77
C PHE A 36 28.90 11.32 9.29
N GLN A 37 29.13 11.47 10.61
CA GLN A 37 30.14 10.68 11.30
C GLN A 37 29.73 9.20 11.29
N ARG A 38 30.73 8.30 11.16
CA ARG A 38 30.50 6.85 11.11
C ARG A 38 29.70 6.36 12.33
N PRO A 39 28.50 5.78 12.14
CA PRO A 39 27.71 5.24 13.24
C PRO A 39 28.32 3.93 13.78
N PHE A 40 28.03 3.62 15.04
CA PHE A 40 28.40 2.33 15.63
C PHE A 40 27.51 1.22 15.04
N GLY A 41 28.15 0.13 14.61
CA GLY A 41 27.45 -1.02 14.07
C GLY A 41 26.64 -1.73 15.15
N GLN A 42 25.34 -1.87 14.92
CA GLN A 42 24.45 -2.68 15.75
C GLN A 42 23.94 -3.86 14.92
N ARG A 43 24.02 -5.06 15.49
CA ARG A 43 23.42 -6.25 14.88
C ARG A 43 21.96 -6.31 15.29
N VAL A 44 21.07 -6.18 14.31
CA VAL A 44 19.62 -6.31 14.50
C VAL A 44 19.11 -7.49 13.66
N PRO A 45 18.19 -8.31 14.18
CA PRO A 45 17.69 -9.49 13.48
C PRO A 45 16.64 -9.16 12.40
N ASN A 46 16.04 -7.96 12.47
CA ASN A 46 14.97 -7.52 11.58
C ASN A 46 14.83 -5.98 11.60
N ILE A 47 13.88 -5.46 10.82
CA ILE A 47 13.56 -4.03 10.73
C ILE A 47 12.75 -3.50 11.93
N GLY A 48 12.41 -4.36 12.89
CA GLY A 48 11.65 -4.01 14.10
C GLY A 48 10.19 -3.62 13.81
N THR A 49 9.69 -2.64 14.56
CA THR A 49 8.29 -2.15 14.53
C THR A 49 7.83 -1.71 13.14
N TRP A 50 8.74 -1.38 12.23
CA TRP A 50 8.42 -1.03 10.84
C TRP A 50 7.70 -2.14 10.10
N GLN A 51 7.94 -3.41 10.45
CA GLN A 51 7.20 -4.55 9.89
C GLN A 51 5.70 -4.42 10.20
N ASN A 52 5.36 -4.26 11.49
CA ASN A 52 3.98 -4.09 11.94
C ASN A 52 3.32 -2.85 11.32
N ALA A 53 4.08 -1.75 11.18
CA ALA A 53 3.59 -0.53 10.55
C ALA A 53 3.25 -0.73 9.07
N MET A 54 4.09 -1.45 8.32
CA MET A 54 3.83 -1.78 6.92
C MET A 54 2.65 -2.73 6.76
N GLU A 55 2.50 -3.71 7.66
CA GLU A 55 1.36 -4.63 7.66
C GLU A 55 0.04 -3.92 7.94
N ALA A 56 0.01 -3.06 8.96
CA ALA A 56 -1.16 -2.23 9.28
C ALA A 56 -1.52 -1.31 8.11
N MET A 57 -0.53 -0.67 7.49
CA MET A 57 -0.74 0.16 6.31
C MET A 57 -1.31 -0.65 5.13
N GLY A 58 -0.89 -1.91 4.96
CA GLY A 58 -1.45 -2.82 3.95
C GLY A 58 -2.91 -3.16 4.20
N LEU A 59 -3.33 -3.37 5.46
CA LEU A 59 -4.74 -3.60 5.81
C LEU A 59 -5.59 -2.36 5.53
N ILE A 60 -5.12 -1.19 5.94
CA ILE A 60 -5.81 0.09 5.68
C ILE A 60 -5.89 0.35 4.16
N ALA A 61 -4.86 -0.01 3.40
CA ALA A 61 -4.85 0.14 1.94
C ALA A 61 -5.98 -0.63 1.25
N VAL A 62 -6.35 -1.83 1.72
CA VAL A 62 -7.50 -2.56 1.16
C VAL A 62 -8.78 -1.76 1.32
N LEU A 63 -9.06 -1.28 2.54
CA LEU A 63 -10.24 -0.47 2.85
C LEU A 63 -10.31 0.79 1.97
N VAL A 64 -9.21 1.54 1.90
CA VAL A 64 -9.17 2.81 1.15
C VAL A 64 -9.34 2.58 -0.35
N ASN A 65 -8.66 1.59 -0.95
CA ASN A 65 -8.78 1.38 -2.39
C ASN A 65 -10.17 0.83 -2.78
N CYS A 66 -10.76 -0.07 -1.99
CA CYS A 66 -12.13 -0.54 -2.22
C CYS A 66 -13.15 0.61 -2.14
N ALA A 67 -13.00 1.50 -1.15
CA ALA A 67 -13.84 2.69 -1.04
C ALA A 67 -13.65 3.66 -2.21
N LEU A 68 -12.40 3.96 -2.60
CA LEU A 68 -12.10 4.83 -3.73
C LEU A 68 -12.70 4.31 -5.04
N ILE A 69 -12.58 3.00 -5.30
CA ILE A 69 -13.15 2.38 -6.50
C ILE A 69 -14.68 2.45 -6.45
N GLY A 70 -15.32 2.02 -5.37
CA GLY A 70 -16.77 1.95 -5.30
C GLY A 70 -17.48 3.31 -5.24
N LEU A 71 -16.82 4.34 -4.71
CA LEU A 71 -17.32 5.72 -4.72
C LEU A 71 -16.95 6.48 -6.00
N SER A 72 -16.11 5.91 -6.86
CA SER A 72 -15.70 6.54 -8.11
C SER A 72 -16.79 6.41 -9.19
N GLY A 73 -16.86 7.43 -10.06
CA GLY A 73 -17.83 7.48 -11.17
C GLY A 73 -17.83 6.28 -12.14
N PRO A 74 -16.69 5.62 -12.44
CA PRO A 74 -16.67 4.43 -13.30
C PRO A 74 -17.61 3.30 -12.89
N VAL A 75 -17.71 2.96 -11.59
CA VAL A 75 -18.58 1.87 -11.12
C VAL A 75 -20.05 2.21 -11.37
N HIS A 76 -20.44 3.46 -11.08
CA HIS A 76 -21.80 3.94 -11.34
C HIS A 76 -22.12 4.00 -12.84
N ARG A 77 -21.13 4.28 -13.71
CA ARG A 77 -21.33 4.21 -15.18
C ARG A 77 -21.47 2.79 -15.70
N MET A 78 -20.76 1.83 -15.11
CA MET A 78 -20.84 0.42 -15.49
C MET A 78 -22.16 -0.22 -15.05
N PHE A 79 -22.69 0.20 -13.90
CA PHE A 79 -23.93 -0.30 -13.33
C PHE A 79 -24.85 0.86 -12.91
N PRO A 80 -25.50 1.54 -13.88
CA PRO A 80 -26.30 2.73 -13.61
C PRO A 80 -27.55 2.45 -12.76
N GLU A 81 -28.07 1.23 -12.82
CA GLU A 81 -29.27 0.79 -12.08
C GLU A 81 -28.99 0.38 -10.62
N MET A 82 -27.72 0.38 -10.18
CA MET A 82 -27.39 -0.02 -8.82
C MET A 82 -27.84 1.03 -7.80
N SER A 83 -28.58 0.58 -6.79
CA SER A 83 -28.91 1.42 -5.63
C SER A 83 -27.68 1.64 -4.75
N THR A 84 -27.69 2.72 -3.95
CA THR A 84 -26.61 3.03 -3.00
C THR A 84 -26.30 1.87 -2.06
N THR A 85 -27.33 1.15 -1.60
CA THR A 85 -27.17 -0.03 -0.74
C THR A 85 -26.42 -1.16 -1.46
N GLN A 86 -26.77 -1.43 -2.72
CA GLN A 86 -26.10 -2.45 -3.52
C GLN A 86 -24.63 -2.10 -3.78
N THR A 87 -24.32 -0.82 -3.99
CA THR A 87 -22.93 -0.35 -4.15
C THR A 87 -22.12 -0.54 -2.87
N ILE A 88 -22.68 -0.23 -1.70
CA ILE A 88 -22.02 -0.45 -0.41
C ILE A 88 -21.78 -1.96 -0.19
N LEU A 89 -22.77 -2.81 -0.46
CA LEU A 89 -22.62 -4.26 -0.34
C LEU A 89 -21.52 -4.80 -1.27
N LEU A 90 -21.43 -4.28 -2.50
CA LEU A 90 -20.36 -4.63 -3.44
C LEU A 90 -18.98 -4.24 -2.89
N ILE A 91 -18.83 -3.03 -2.34
CA ILE A 91 -17.56 -2.57 -1.75
C ILE A 91 -17.13 -3.49 -0.62
N VAL A 92 -18.03 -3.81 0.32
CA VAL A 92 -17.75 -4.69 1.46
C VAL A 92 -17.41 -6.11 0.99
N ALA A 93 -18.13 -6.64 0.00
CA ALA A 93 -17.83 -7.96 -0.56
C ALA A 93 -16.44 -8.03 -1.21
N LEU A 94 -16.07 -7.02 -2.00
CA LEU A 94 -14.75 -6.92 -2.61
C LEU A 94 -13.64 -6.79 -1.56
N GLU A 95 -13.88 -5.97 -0.53
CA GLU A 95 -12.97 -5.77 0.59
C GLU A 95 -12.71 -7.07 1.37
N HIS A 96 -13.77 -7.79 1.77
CA HIS A 96 -13.62 -9.07 2.46
C HIS A 96 -12.93 -10.13 1.58
N THR A 97 -13.21 -10.14 0.27
CA THR A 97 -12.52 -11.04 -0.66
C THR A 97 -11.01 -10.75 -0.71
N MET A 98 -10.62 -9.48 -0.76
CA MET A 98 -9.20 -9.07 -0.76
C MET A 98 -8.52 -9.37 0.58
N LEU A 99 -9.21 -9.20 1.71
CA LEU A 99 -8.68 -9.55 3.02
C LEU A 99 -8.47 -11.06 3.18
N ILE A 100 -9.41 -11.88 2.69
CA ILE A 100 -9.26 -13.33 2.66
C ILE A 100 -8.06 -13.71 1.79
N LEU A 101 -7.91 -13.13 0.60
CA LEU A 101 -6.77 -13.39 -0.26
C LEU A 101 -5.45 -13.04 0.43
N ARG A 102 -5.38 -11.88 1.10
CA ARG A 102 -4.20 -11.48 1.88
C ARG A 102 -3.88 -12.51 2.97
N LEU A 103 -4.89 -12.96 3.73
CA LEU A 103 -4.71 -13.98 4.76
C LEU A 103 -4.18 -15.28 4.18
N LEU A 104 -4.73 -15.74 3.06
CA LEU A 104 -4.25 -16.96 2.38
C LEU A 104 -2.79 -16.84 1.99
N VAL A 105 -2.38 -15.70 1.42
CA VAL A 105 -0.97 -15.45 1.07
C VAL A 105 -0.08 -15.46 2.31
N THR A 106 -0.50 -14.81 3.39
CA THR A 106 0.25 -14.80 4.66
C THR A 106 0.36 -16.20 5.28
N CYS A 107 -0.66 -17.05 5.15
CA CYS A 107 -0.60 -18.44 5.64
C CYS A 107 0.24 -19.35 4.73
N ALA A 108 0.31 -19.06 3.43
CA ALA A 108 1.04 -19.87 2.45
C ALA A 108 2.54 -19.60 2.45
N ILE A 109 2.97 -18.39 2.82
CA ILE A 109 4.38 -17.99 2.86
C ILE A 109 4.89 -18.19 4.30
N PRO A 110 5.84 -19.12 4.54
CA PRO A 110 6.37 -19.40 5.87
C PRO A 110 7.28 -18.27 6.41
#